data_AF-A0A2K5YRB8-F1
#
_entry.id   AF-A0A2K5YRB8-F1
#
_cell.length_a   1.000
_cell.length_b   1.000
_cell.length_c   1.000
_cell.angle_alpha   90.00
_cell.angle_beta   90.00
_cell.angle_gamma   90.00
#
_symmetry.space_group_name_H-M   'P 1'
#
loop_
_entity.id
_entity.type
_entity.pdbx_description
1 polymer ?
#
loop_
_entity_poly.entity_id
_entity_poly.type
_entity_poly.pdbx_seq_one_letter_code
_entity_poly.pdbx_strand_id
1 'polypeptide(L)' 'MGTLPARRNIPPWVKVPEDLKDPEVFQVQTRLLRAMFGPDGSRIPYIEQVSKAMLELKALESSDLTEVVVYGSYLY' A
#
# COMPACT_ATOMS: atom_id res chain seq x y z
N MET A 1 11.66 14.51 -0.73
CA MET A 1 10.48 15.09 -1.38
C MET A 1 9.52 13.94 -1.65
N GLY A 2 8.38 13.90 -0.97
CA GLY A 2 7.44 12.77 -1.08
C GLY A 2 6.87 12.69 -2.49
N THR A 3 7.09 11.57 -3.17
CA THR A 3 6.41 11.24 -4.42
C THR A 3 4.94 11.00 -4.11
N LEU A 4 4.06 11.71 -4.82
CA LEU A 4 2.61 11.49 -4.70
C LEU A 4 2.28 10.03 -5.04
N PRO A 5 1.30 9.40 -4.34
CA PRO A 5 0.88 8.04 -4.65
C PRO A 5 0.46 7.93 -6.12
N ALA A 6 0.83 6.86 -6.83
CA ALA A 6 0.34 6.65 -8.20
C ALA A 6 -1.17 6.32 -8.20
N ARG A 7 -1.69 5.88 -7.04
CA ARG A 7 -3.07 5.49 -6.83
C ARG A 7 -4.00 6.71 -6.79
N ARG A 8 -4.92 6.78 -7.76
CA ARG A 8 -5.91 7.86 -7.90
C ARG A 8 -7.06 7.81 -6.87
N ASN A 9 -7.32 6.63 -6.30
CA ASN A 9 -8.42 6.41 -5.36
C ASN A 9 -7.89 6.33 -3.93
N ILE A 10 -8.02 7.44 -3.20
CA ILE A 10 -7.66 7.57 -1.79
C ILE A 10 -8.87 7.14 -0.94
N PRO A 11 -8.72 6.14 -0.04
CA PRO A 11 -9.79 5.75 0.87
C PRO A 11 -10.21 6.88 1.83
N PRO A 12 -11.47 6.95 2.28
CA PRO A 12 -12.00 8.06 3.07
C PRO A 12 -11.41 8.17 4.49
N TRP A 13 -10.72 7.13 4.97
CA TRP A 13 -10.05 7.11 6.28
C TRP A 13 -8.61 7.63 6.25
N VAL A 14 -8.05 7.93 5.08
CA VAL A 14 -6.70 8.47 4.93
C VAL A 14 -6.76 10.00 4.92
N LYS A 15 -6.05 10.65 5.84
CA LYS A 15 -5.97 12.12 5.92
C LYS A 15 -4.95 12.66 4.93
N VAL A 16 -5.41 13.52 4.04
CA VAL A 16 -4.56 14.20 3.07
C VAL A 16 -4.28 15.62 3.56
N PRO A 17 -3.01 16.08 3.59
CA PRO A 17 -1.80 15.39 3.13
C PRO A 17 -1.03 14.63 4.24
N GLU A 18 -1.49 14.65 5.49
CA GLU A 18 -0.73 14.17 6.65
C GLU A 18 -0.32 12.71 6.53
N ASP A 19 -1.26 11.80 6.27
CA ASP A 19 -1.03 10.35 6.22
C ASP A 19 -0.33 9.92 4.92
N LEU A 20 -0.20 10.83 3.95
CA LEU A 20 0.54 10.60 2.70
C LEU A 20 2.01 11.02 2.81
N LYS A 21 2.37 11.77 3.85
CA LYS A 21 3.74 12.20 4.11
C LYS A 21 4.46 11.09 4.86
N ASP A 22 5.43 10.47 4.19
CA ASP A 22 6.31 9.44 4.75
C ASP A 22 5.67 8.06 4.94
N PRO A 23 5.32 7.38 3.82
CA PRO A 23 4.79 6.02 3.89
C PRO A 23 5.85 5.01 4.33
N GLU A 24 5.40 3.98 5.03
CA GLU A 24 6.23 2.82 5.31
C GLU A 24 6.37 1.98 4.03
N VAL A 25 7.60 1.58 3.69
CA VAL A 25 7.89 0.79 2.49
C VAL A 25 8.61 -0.48 2.88
N PHE A 26 8.09 -1.63 2.45
CA PHE A 26 8.76 -2.91 2.60
C PHE A 26 8.67 -3.76 1.34
N GLN A 27 9.67 -4.62 1.16
CA GLN A 27 9.76 -5.51 0.00
C GLN A 27 9.23 -6.90 0.33
N VAL A 28 8.39 -7.43 -0.54
CA VAL A 28 7.83 -8.78 -0.44
C VAL A 28 8.10 -9.53 -1.74
N GLN A 29 8.33 -10.84 -1.66
CA GLN A 29 8.43 -11.67 -2.86
C GLN A 29 7.12 -11.60 -3.66
N THR A 30 7.21 -11.27 -4.95
CA THR A 30 6.07 -11.08 -5.86
C THR A 30 5.16 -12.32 -5.89
N ARG A 31 5.74 -13.52 -5.79
CA ARG A 31 5.01 -14.79 -5.71
C ARG A 31 4.07 -14.92 -4.50
N LEU A 32 4.34 -14.19 -3.41
CA LEU A 32 3.54 -14.21 -2.18
C LEU A 32 2.35 -13.25 -2.24
N LEU A 33 2.37 -12.26 -3.14
CA LEU A 33 1.32 -11.25 -3.21
C LEU A 33 -0.06 -11.87 -3.44
N ARG A 34 -0.17 -12.87 -4.32
CA ARG A 34 -1.44 -13.55 -4.57
C ARG A 34 -1.95 -14.28 -3.33
N ALA A 35 -1.05 -14.85 -2.53
CA ALA A 35 -1.42 -15.53 -1.29
C ALA A 35 -1.86 -14.54 -0.20
N MET A 36 -1.20 -13.38 -0.10
CA MET A 36 -1.50 -12.35 0.88
C MET A 36 -2.74 -11.54 0.51
N PHE A 37 -2.71 -10.93 -0.68
CA PHE A 37 -3.68 -9.96 -1.16
C PHE A 37 -4.79 -10.57 -2.03
N GLY A 38 -4.76 -11.87 -2.28
CA GLY A 38 -5.73 -12.55 -3.15
C GLY A 38 -5.45 -12.35 -4.64
N PRO A 39 -6.23 -13.00 -5.52
CA PRO A 39 -6.17 -12.74 -6.96
C PRO A 39 -6.46 -11.26 -7.22
N ASP A 40 -5.63 -10.64 -8.05
CA ASP A 40 -5.71 -9.23 -8.46
C ASP A 40 -5.83 -8.23 -7.29
N GLY A 41 -5.32 -8.59 -6.11
CA GLY A 41 -5.42 -7.74 -4.92
C GLY A 41 -6.82 -7.66 -4.30
N SER A 42 -7.71 -8.61 -4.58
CA SER A 42 -9.09 -8.66 -4.07
C SER A 42 -9.24 -8.51 -2.54
N ARG A 43 -8.23 -8.83 -1.74
CA ARG A 43 -8.22 -8.66 -0.27
C ARG A 43 -7.70 -7.30 0.18
N ILE A 44 -7.06 -6.52 -0.69
CA ILE A 44 -6.51 -5.19 -0.36
C ILE A 44 -7.59 -4.28 0.23
N PRO A 45 -8.80 -4.13 -0.36
CA PRO A 45 -9.81 -3.22 0.19
C PRO A 45 -10.23 -3.58 1.62
N TYR A 46 -10.33 -4.87 1.92
CA TYR A 46 -10.65 -5.33 3.27
C TYR A 46 -9.51 -5.00 4.25
N ILE A 47 -8.26 -5.28 3.87
CA ILE A 47 -7.08 -4.99 4.70
C ILE A 47 -6.98 -3.50 4.98
N GLU A 48 -7.12 -2.65 3.96
CA GLU A 48 -7.13 -1.18 4.09
C GLU A 48 -8.23 -0.70 5.05
N GLN A 49 -9.42 -1.29 4.96
CA GLN A 49 -10.56 -0.90 5.79
C GLN A 49 -10.33 -1.23 7.28
N VAL A 50 -9.74 -2.39 7.58
CA VAL A 50 -9.49 -2.82 8.98
C VAL A 50 -8.24 -2.14 9.57
N SER A 51 -7.20 -1.91 8.78
CA SER A 51 -5.98 -1.24 9.22
C SER A 51 -6.10 0.28 9.26
N LYS A 52 -7.13 0.85 8.60
CA LYS A 52 -7.26 2.29 8.38
C LYS A 52 -6.04 2.88 7.66
N ALA A 53 -5.45 2.09 6.78
CA ALA A 53 -4.32 2.47 5.93
C ALA A 53 -4.72 2.37 4.45
N MET A 54 -3.88 2.92 3.57
CA MET A 54 -3.90 2.69 2.14
C MET A 54 -2.64 1.95 1.72
N LEU A 55 -2.80 0.95 0.86
CA LEU A 55 -1.76 0.10 0.33
C LEU A 55 -1.54 0.43 -1.15
N GLU A 56 -0.28 0.53 -1.57
CA GLU A 56 0.11 0.63 -2.97
C GLU A 56 1.18 -0.43 -3.27
N LEU A 57 0.97 -1.21 -4.33
CA LEU A 57 1.91 -2.24 -4.78
C LEU A 57 2.71 -1.71 -5.96
N LYS A 58 4.04 -1.73 -5.85
CA LYS A 58 4.97 -1.33 -6.91
C LYS A 58 5.87 -2.51 -7.26
N ALA A 59 5.59 -3.16 -8.38
CA ALA A 59 6.43 -4.23 -8.88
C ALA A 59 7.78 -3.65 -9.31
N LEU A 60 8.88 -4.28 -8.87
CA LEU A 60 10.21 -3.90 -9.30
C LEU A 60 10.52 -4.68 -10.58
N GLU A 61 10.51 -4.02 -11.74
CA GLU A 61 10.66 -4.64 -13.07
C GLU A 61 11.91 -5.55 -13.23
N SER A 62 12.95 -5.31 -12.43
CA SER A 62 14.20 -6.08 -12.47
C SER A 62 14.33 -7.14 -11.37
N SER A 63 13.30 -7.33 -10.53
CA SER A 63 13.36 -8.19 -9.34
C SER A 63 12.07 -8.98 -9.15
N ASP A 64 12.19 -10.18 -8.60
CA ASP A 64 11.09 -11.00 -8.11
C ASP A 64 10.51 -10.49 -6.76
N LEU A 65 10.77 -9.22 -6.45
CA LEU A 65 10.25 -8.47 -5.32
C LEU A 65 9.25 -7.39 -5.78
N THR A 66 8.32 -7.08 -4.88
CA THR A 66 7.37 -5.98 -5.00
C THR A 66 7.44 -5.13 -3.75
N GLU A 67 7.51 -3.82 -3.93
CA GLU A 67 7.39 -2.86 -2.84
C GLU A 67 5.93 -2.70 -2.47
N VAL A 68 5.64 -2.90 -1.19
CA VAL A 68 4.36 -2.57 -0.58
C VAL A 68 4.57 -1.26 0.16
N VAL A 69 3.85 -0.23 -0.31
CA VAL A 69 3.86 1.10 0.28
C VAL A 69 2.60 1.25 1.12
N VAL A 70 2.77 1.57 2.39
CA VAL A 70 1.68 1.74 3.36
C VAL A 70 1.58 3.21 3.76
N TYR A 71 0.43 3.79 3.47
CA TYR A 71 0.07 5.15 3.87
C TYR A 71 -0.94 5.09 5.01
N GLY A 72 -0.74 5.87 6.06
CA GLY A 72 -1.62 5.85 7.22
C GLY A 72 -1.04 6.65 8.37
N SER A 73 -1.83 6.80 9.42
CA SER A 73 -1.38 7.47 10.63
C SER A 73 -0.60 6.51 11.53
N TYR A 74 0.58 6.91 12.00
CA TYR A 74 1.34 6.20 13.03
C TYR A 74 0.67 6.23 14.43
N LEU A 75 -0.37 7.05 14.58
CA LEU A 75 -1.04 7.31 15.86
C LEU A 75 -2.29 6.43 15.98
N TYR A 76 -2.08 5.20 16.45
CA TYR A 76 -3.08 4.43 17.19
C TYR A 76 -2.53 4.07 18.56
#